data_AF-A0A497A3F8-F1
#
_entry.id   AF-A0A497A3F8-F1
#
_cell.length_a   1.000
_cell.length_b   1.000
_cell.length_c   1.000
_cell.angle_alpha   90.00
_cell.angle_beta   90.00
_cell.angle_gamma   90.00
#
_symmetry.space_group_name_H-M   'P 1'
#
loop_
_entity.id
_entity.type
_entity.pdbx_description
1 polymer ?
#
loop_
_entity_poly.entity_id
_entity_poly.type
_entity_poly.pdbx_seq_one_letter_code
_entity_poly.pdbx_strand_id
1 'polypeptide(L)'
;ARRIDNQLRGRAGRQGDPGSSRFYVSLEDDIVRRFGGDRVKGLMEWAGMDEDTAIENPLISKTIENAQIRVEGYHFDIRKHLVEYDDVVNMHREVIYNERSKILSGADLKANIMSMVTEEIQDIVANHTGNGHGLDWDIEGLLADVATIFPLPPALNKNTLSGMKPQEIEDRLTEAAKSLYEEREKQFGPDNMRTLERLVMLRTIDSLWVEHLTAMEHIRQGIGLYAVAQQDPLVAYKREGHTLFQNLLSTIRHDVAHTIYRVEIRKQEAPQRAPSPAPVQAAARSNRKQRMKVAGKKVGRNDPCPCGSGKKYKYCCGR
;
A
#
# COMPACT_ATOMS: atom_id res chain seq x y z
N ALA A 1 30.46 -4.78 12.22
CA ALA A 1 30.74 -3.60 11.38
C ALA A 1 31.63 -2.66 12.19
N ARG A 2 32.76 -2.22 11.61
CA ARG A 2 33.75 -1.32 12.22
C ARG A 2 33.14 -0.05 12.78
N ARG A 3 32.05 0.44 12.20
CA ARG A 3 31.29 1.57 12.74
C ARG A 3 30.84 1.34 14.19
N ILE A 4 30.40 0.14 14.54
CA ILE A 4 29.93 -0.20 15.90
C ILE A 4 31.12 -0.29 16.85
N ASP A 5 32.21 -0.91 16.41
CA ASP A 5 33.45 -1.00 17.20
C ASP A 5 34.03 0.41 17.46
N ASN A 6 34.00 1.28 16.45
CA ASN A 6 34.40 2.68 16.58
C ASN A 6 33.49 3.48 17.54
N GLN A 7 32.19 3.19 17.57
CA GLN A 7 31.29 3.78 18.55
C GLN A 7 31.60 3.33 19.97
N LEU A 8 31.99 2.06 20.17
CA LEU A 8 32.44 1.55 21.46
C LEU A 8 33.74 2.22 21.90
N ARG A 9 34.73 2.31 20.99
CA ARG A 9 35.98 3.06 21.23
C ARG A 9 35.73 4.51 21.59
N GLY A 10 34.81 5.18 20.89
CA GLY A 10 34.43 6.58 21.15
C GLY A 10 33.69 6.83 22.48
N ARG A 11 33.47 5.79 23.30
CA ARG A 11 33.00 5.97 24.69
C ARG A 11 34.13 6.37 25.64
N ALA A 12 35.38 6.07 25.30
CA ALA A 12 36.57 6.53 26.03
C ALA A 12 37.12 7.83 25.42
N GLY A 13 37.83 8.63 26.22
CA GLY A 13 38.54 9.83 25.78
C GLY A 13 37.66 10.96 25.25
N ARG A 14 36.51 11.19 25.90
CA ARG A 14 35.58 12.26 25.52
C ARG A 14 36.17 13.63 25.86
N GLN A 15 35.94 14.63 25.01
CA GLN A 15 36.37 16.03 25.26
C GLN A 15 37.87 16.20 25.57
N GLY A 16 38.72 15.31 25.03
CA GLY A 16 40.17 15.35 25.27
C GLY A 16 40.62 14.64 26.54
N ASP A 17 39.71 13.99 27.27
CA ASP A 17 40.06 13.14 28.41
C ASP A 17 41.03 12.02 27.97
N PRO A 18 41.99 11.61 28.81
CA PRO A 18 42.79 10.43 28.54
C PRO A 18 41.91 9.18 28.56
N GLY A 19 42.14 8.26 27.63
CA GLY A 19 41.43 6.99 27.57
C GLY A 19 42.07 6.03 26.56
N SER A 20 41.88 4.73 26.80
CA SER A 20 42.31 3.69 25.88
C SER A 20 41.18 2.68 25.67
N SER A 21 41.24 1.97 24.54
CA SER A 21 40.33 0.87 24.22
C SER A 21 41.13 -0.30 23.69
N ARG A 22 40.81 -1.50 24.13
CA ARG A 22 41.40 -2.76 23.64
C ARG A 22 40.28 -3.70 23.25
N PHE A 23 40.39 -4.29 22.06
CA PHE A 23 39.48 -5.32 21.59
C PHE A 23 40.12 -6.68 21.80
N TYR A 24 39.31 -7.65 22.21
CA TYR A 24 39.68 -9.05 22.34
C TYR A 24 38.88 -9.82 21.30
N VAL A 25 39.53 -10.71 20.58
CA VAL A 25 38.94 -11.51 19.50
C VAL A 25 39.45 -12.93 19.65
N SER A 26 38.54 -13.90 19.56
CA SER A 26 38.89 -15.31 19.47
C SER A 26 38.96 -15.75 18.00
N LEU A 27 39.81 -16.72 17.72
CA LEU A 27 39.87 -17.36 16.40
C LEU A 27 38.61 -18.18 16.09
N GLU A 28 37.86 -18.54 17.13
CA GLU A 28 36.56 -19.22 17.03
C GLU A 28 35.39 -18.27 16.75
N ASP A 29 35.61 -16.95 16.85
CA ASP A 29 34.55 -15.97 16.65
C ASP A 29 33.98 -16.06 15.22
N ASP A 30 32.66 -15.90 15.10
CA ASP A 30 31.94 -16.08 13.84
C ASP A 30 32.50 -15.24 12.68
N ILE A 31 33.05 -14.06 12.97
CA ILE A 31 33.65 -13.19 11.96
C ILE A 31 34.96 -13.75 11.39
N VAL A 32 35.77 -14.36 12.26
CA VAL A 32 37.03 -15.00 11.87
C VAL A 32 36.74 -16.32 11.18
N ARG A 33 35.79 -17.10 11.70
CA ARG A 33 35.38 -18.39 11.13
C ARG A 33 34.78 -18.26 9.74
N ARG A 34 33.90 -17.27 9.50
CA ARG A 34 33.20 -17.11 8.22
C ARG A 34 34.00 -16.33 7.17
N PHE A 35 34.89 -15.42 7.59
CA PHE A 35 35.56 -14.49 6.66
C PHE A 35 37.08 -14.43 6.80
N GLY A 36 37.66 -15.01 7.85
CA GLY A 36 39.12 -15.14 8.03
C GLY A 36 39.75 -16.21 7.12
N GLY A 37 38.97 -17.23 6.73
CA GLY A 37 39.39 -18.28 5.79
C GLY A 37 40.53 -19.17 6.31
N ASP A 38 41.09 -20.00 5.42
CA ASP A 38 42.15 -20.97 5.73
C ASP A 38 43.49 -20.32 6.12
N ARG A 39 43.69 -19.04 5.79
CA ARG A 39 44.94 -18.30 6.09
C ARG A 39 45.12 -18.06 7.59
N VAL A 40 44.04 -17.91 8.34
CA VAL A 40 44.11 -17.73 9.80
C VAL A 40 44.39 -19.06 10.51
N LYS A 41 43.80 -20.17 10.00
CA LYS A 41 44.10 -21.53 10.47
C LYS A 41 45.55 -21.95 10.18
N GLY A 42 46.02 -21.72 8.95
CA GLY A 42 47.41 -22.05 8.58
C GLY A 42 48.46 -21.25 9.36
N LEU A 43 48.11 -20.07 9.88
CA LEU A 43 48.99 -19.29 10.75
C LEU A 43 49.08 -19.87 12.17
N MET A 44 48.01 -20.52 12.69
CA MET A 44 48.05 -21.26 13.97
C MET A 44 48.99 -22.47 13.88
N GLU A 45 48.85 -23.26 12.81
CA GLU A 45 49.66 -24.47 12.58
C GLU A 45 51.14 -24.13 12.39
N TRP A 46 51.45 -23.02 11.72
CA TRP A 46 52.83 -22.57 11.50
C TRP A 46 53.49 -22.01 12.76
N ALA A 47 52.73 -21.35 13.63
CA ALA A 47 53.29 -20.60 14.75
C ALA A 47 53.50 -21.43 16.02
N GLY A 48 52.98 -22.67 16.11
CA GLY A 48 53.19 -23.56 17.26
C GLY A 48 52.90 -22.88 18.61
N MET A 49 51.83 -22.06 18.65
CA MET A 49 51.52 -21.18 19.77
C MET A 49 50.72 -21.91 20.85
N ASP A 50 51.15 -21.78 22.11
CA ASP A 50 50.40 -22.22 23.29
C ASP A 50 49.03 -21.54 23.33
N GLU A 51 47.97 -22.31 23.58
CA GLU A 51 46.57 -21.83 23.63
C GLU A 51 46.34 -20.69 24.63
N ASP A 52 47.21 -20.57 25.64
CA ASP A 52 47.12 -19.60 26.73
C ASP A 52 47.84 -18.27 26.46
N THR A 53 48.55 -18.13 25.33
CA THR A 53 49.34 -16.92 25.05
C THR A 53 48.58 -15.93 24.19
N ALA A 54 48.42 -14.70 24.69
CA ALA A 54 47.81 -13.62 23.91
C ALA A 54 48.69 -13.23 22.71
N ILE A 55 48.09 -13.21 21.52
CA ILE A 55 48.78 -12.87 20.28
C ILE A 55 48.54 -11.39 19.94
N GLU A 56 49.60 -10.59 20.02
CA GLU A 56 49.59 -9.20 19.54
C GLU A 56 50.44 -9.08 18.26
N ASN A 57 49.82 -9.27 17.10
CA ASN A 57 50.50 -9.15 15.80
C ASN A 57 49.77 -8.15 14.89
N PRO A 58 50.47 -7.12 14.35
CA PRO A 58 49.89 -6.17 13.40
C PRO A 58 49.31 -6.82 12.13
N LEU A 59 49.92 -7.91 11.63
CA LEU A 59 49.43 -8.65 10.45
C LEU A 59 48.08 -9.35 10.70
N ILE A 60 47.92 -9.93 11.89
CA ILE A 60 46.68 -10.59 12.30
C ILE A 60 45.57 -9.54 12.49
N SER A 61 45.89 -8.42 13.16
CA SER A 61 44.97 -7.29 13.31
C SER A 61 44.46 -6.77 11.96
N LYS A 62 45.37 -6.60 10.98
CA LYS A 62 45.01 -6.17 9.61
C LYS A 62 44.17 -7.22 8.86
N THR A 63 44.39 -8.50 9.13
CA THR A 63 43.60 -9.58 8.51
C THR A 63 42.17 -9.61 9.07
N ILE A 64 42.00 -9.40 10.38
CA ILE A 64 40.68 -9.25 11.01
C ILE A 64 39.97 -8.01 10.47
N GLU A 65 40.68 -6.87 10.32
CA GLU A 65 40.11 -5.67 9.72
C GLU A 65 39.65 -5.92 8.27
N ASN A 66 40.46 -6.59 7.46
CA ASN A 66 40.09 -6.95 6.08
C ASN A 66 38.91 -7.93 6.03
N ALA A 67 38.77 -8.83 7.00
CA ALA A 67 37.59 -9.67 7.14
C ALA A 67 36.35 -8.82 7.44
N GLN A 68 36.45 -7.85 8.36
CA GLN A 68 35.36 -6.90 8.65
C GLN A 68 34.96 -6.07 7.42
N ILE A 69 35.92 -5.57 6.63
CA ILE A 69 35.66 -4.86 5.36
C ILE A 69 34.87 -5.75 4.40
N ARG A 70 35.25 -7.02 4.25
CA ARG A 70 34.54 -7.97 3.38
C ARG A 70 33.13 -8.25 3.87
N VAL A 71 32.91 -8.39 5.18
CA VAL A 71 31.56 -8.54 5.77
C VAL A 71 30.70 -7.31 5.49
N GLU A 72 31.27 -6.12 5.65
CA GLU A 72 30.60 -4.86 5.35
C GLU A 72 30.22 -4.76 3.87
N GLY A 73 31.13 -5.13 2.96
CA GLY A 73 30.88 -5.21 1.53
C GLY A 73 29.76 -6.20 1.20
N TYR A 74 29.82 -7.42 1.73
CA TYR A 74 28.79 -8.44 1.55
C TYR A 74 27.39 -7.96 1.97
N HIS A 75 27.26 -7.36 3.17
CA HIS A 75 25.97 -6.80 3.61
C HIS A 75 25.59 -5.49 2.89
N PHE A 76 26.55 -4.76 2.34
CA PHE A 76 26.27 -3.63 1.47
C PHE A 76 25.67 -4.12 0.15
N ASP A 77 26.25 -5.13 -0.48
CA ASP A 77 25.76 -5.69 -1.75
C ASP A 77 24.35 -6.28 -1.60
N ILE A 78 24.08 -7.02 -0.51
CA ILE A 78 22.72 -7.51 -0.21
C ILE A 78 21.72 -6.35 -0.12
N ARG A 79 22.08 -5.28 0.60
CA ARG A 79 21.19 -4.12 0.75
C ARG A 79 21.03 -3.34 -0.55
N LYS A 80 22.10 -3.21 -1.33
CA LYS A 80 22.04 -2.59 -2.65
C LYS A 80 21.07 -3.33 -3.54
N HIS A 81 21.18 -4.66 -3.61
CA HIS A 81 20.23 -5.47 -4.36
C HIS A 81 18.81 -5.31 -3.84
N LEU A 82 18.58 -5.37 -2.53
CA LEU A 82 17.25 -5.14 -1.96
C LEU A 82 16.66 -3.78 -2.37
N VAL A 83 17.46 -2.72 -2.33
CA VAL A 83 17.06 -1.37 -2.77
C VAL A 83 16.70 -1.36 -4.25
N GLU A 84 17.45 -2.05 -5.11
CA GLU A 84 17.16 -2.13 -6.54
C GLU A 84 15.79 -2.77 -6.84
N TYR A 85 15.35 -3.75 -6.05
CA TYR A 85 14.00 -4.33 -6.15
C TYR A 85 12.93 -3.37 -5.60
N ASP A 86 13.22 -2.74 -4.46
CA ASP A 86 12.30 -1.78 -3.82
C ASP A 86 12.09 -0.53 -4.69
N ASP A 87 13.11 -0.08 -5.43
CA ASP A 87 13.03 1.07 -6.33
C ASP A 87 11.95 0.91 -7.40
N VAL A 88 11.78 -0.31 -7.93
CA VAL A 88 10.71 -0.62 -8.91
C VAL A 88 9.33 -0.40 -8.28
N VAL A 89 9.13 -0.93 -7.07
CA VAL A 89 7.85 -0.78 -6.35
C VAL A 89 7.63 0.67 -5.92
N ASN A 90 8.70 1.39 -5.56
CA ASN A 90 8.64 2.81 -5.21
C ASN A 90 8.19 3.67 -6.40
N MET A 91 8.70 3.41 -7.61
CA MET A 91 8.24 4.09 -8.84
C MET A 91 6.74 3.88 -9.08
N HIS A 92 6.26 2.64 -8.95
CA HIS A 92 4.83 2.34 -9.05
C HIS A 92 4.01 3.07 -7.97
N ARG A 93 4.51 3.05 -6.72
CA ARG A 93 3.87 3.72 -5.59
C ARG A 93 3.75 5.21 -5.80
N GLU A 94 4.79 5.86 -6.32
CA GLU A 94 4.78 7.30 -6.59
C GLU A 94 3.65 7.66 -7.56
N VAL A 95 3.49 6.92 -8.65
CA VAL A 95 2.40 7.13 -9.61
C VAL A 95 1.03 6.96 -8.95
N ILE A 96 0.80 5.84 -8.25
CA ILE A 96 -0.49 5.56 -7.61
C ILE A 96 -0.81 6.57 -6.51
N TYR A 97 0.16 6.94 -5.69
CA TYR A 97 -0.06 7.87 -4.58
C TYR A 97 -0.26 9.29 -5.08
N ASN A 98 0.40 9.69 -6.16
CA ASN A 98 0.14 10.97 -6.82
C ASN A 98 -1.29 11.02 -7.35
N GLU A 99 -1.75 9.96 -8.03
CA GLU A 99 -3.12 9.89 -8.54
C GLU A 99 -4.14 9.92 -7.38
N ARG A 100 -3.90 9.14 -6.33
CA ARG A 100 -4.71 9.15 -5.10
C ARG A 100 -4.78 10.54 -4.46
N SER A 101 -3.65 11.25 -4.43
CA SER A 101 -3.59 12.61 -3.89
C SER A 101 -4.42 13.59 -4.72
N LYS A 102 -4.39 13.50 -6.06
CA LYS A 102 -5.23 14.34 -6.94
C LYS A 102 -6.72 14.14 -6.67
N ILE A 103 -7.12 12.89 -6.42
CA ILE A 103 -8.49 12.52 -6.11
C ILE A 103 -8.97 13.15 -4.79
N LEU A 104 -8.08 13.15 -3.78
CA LEU A 104 -8.35 13.73 -2.46
C LEU A 104 -8.32 15.26 -2.48
N SER A 105 -7.50 15.88 -3.32
CA SER A 105 -7.38 17.35 -3.40
C SER A 105 -8.53 18.04 -4.15
N GLY A 106 -9.48 17.27 -4.69
CA GLY A 106 -10.63 17.83 -5.42
C GLY A 106 -10.32 18.26 -6.85
N ALA A 107 -9.40 17.57 -7.53
CA ALA A 107 -9.22 17.73 -8.97
C ALA A 107 -10.53 17.41 -9.75
N ASP A 108 -10.60 17.81 -11.01
CA ASP A 108 -11.75 17.50 -11.88
C ASP A 108 -11.82 15.98 -12.17
N LEU A 109 -12.58 15.26 -11.34
CA LEU A 109 -12.77 13.83 -11.45
C LEU A 109 -13.68 13.44 -12.61
N LYS A 110 -14.59 14.33 -13.04
CA LYS A 110 -15.46 14.06 -14.19
C LYS A 110 -14.61 13.88 -15.42
N ALA A 111 -13.73 14.84 -15.70
CA ALA A 111 -12.89 14.80 -16.90
C ALA A 111 -12.02 13.54 -16.92
N ASN A 112 -11.45 13.16 -15.77
CA ASN A 112 -10.62 11.96 -15.65
C ASN A 112 -11.44 10.67 -15.91
N ILE A 113 -12.60 10.53 -15.25
CA ILE A 113 -13.47 9.36 -15.44
C ILE A 113 -14.01 9.30 -16.87
N MET A 114 -14.36 10.44 -17.48
CA MET A 114 -14.81 10.45 -18.86
C MET A 114 -13.70 10.05 -19.83
N SER A 115 -12.43 10.45 -19.58
CA SER A 115 -11.29 9.95 -20.34
C SER A 115 -11.17 8.42 -20.22
N MET A 116 -11.27 7.89 -19.00
CA MET A 116 -11.24 6.45 -18.74
C MET A 116 -12.35 5.70 -19.48
N VAL A 117 -13.57 6.23 -19.48
CA VAL A 117 -14.71 5.64 -20.20
C VAL A 117 -14.50 5.68 -21.72
N THR A 118 -14.01 6.80 -22.25
CA THR A 118 -13.72 6.93 -23.69
C THR A 118 -12.65 5.94 -24.13
N GLU A 119 -11.54 5.85 -23.40
CA GLU A 119 -10.47 4.89 -23.67
C GLU A 119 -10.97 3.44 -23.61
N GLU A 120 -11.81 3.10 -22.63
CA GLU A 120 -12.42 1.77 -22.53
C GLU A 120 -13.31 1.45 -23.74
N ILE A 121 -14.13 2.42 -24.18
CA ILE A 121 -14.96 2.27 -25.38
C ILE A 121 -14.09 2.10 -26.63
N GLN A 122 -13.00 2.87 -26.74
CA GLN A 122 -12.06 2.75 -27.86
C GLN A 122 -11.40 1.37 -27.92
N ASP A 123 -10.96 0.85 -26.77
CA ASP A 123 -10.38 -0.49 -26.67
C ASP A 123 -11.41 -1.56 -27.09
N ILE A 124 -12.67 -1.45 -26.65
CA ILE A 124 -13.74 -2.37 -27.06
C ILE A 124 -14.02 -2.28 -28.56
N VAL A 125 -14.18 -1.07 -29.11
CA VAL A 125 -14.42 -0.90 -30.55
C VAL A 125 -13.27 -1.48 -31.35
N ALA A 126 -12.02 -1.14 -31.01
CA ALA A 126 -10.83 -1.63 -31.69
C ALA A 126 -10.75 -3.17 -31.70
N ASN A 127 -11.07 -3.82 -30.57
CA ASN A 127 -11.08 -5.28 -30.43
C ASN A 127 -12.11 -5.97 -31.34
N HIS A 128 -13.27 -5.33 -31.56
CA HIS A 128 -14.36 -5.90 -32.38
C HIS A 128 -14.33 -5.47 -33.85
N THR A 129 -13.67 -4.35 -34.18
CA THR A 129 -13.53 -3.88 -35.56
C THR A 129 -12.23 -4.32 -36.24
N GLY A 130 -11.16 -4.60 -35.48
CA GLY A 130 -9.89 -5.15 -35.99
C GLY A 130 -9.33 -4.51 -37.28
N ASN A 131 -8.49 -5.26 -38.01
CA ASN A 131 -8.02 -4.86 -39.37
C ASN A 131 -9.02 -5.26 -40.49
N GLY A 132 -10.21 -5.73 -40.13
CA GLY A 132 -11.21 -6.22 -41.07
C GLY A 132 -11.96 -5.09 -41.77
N HIS A 133 -12.55 -5.39 -42.92
CA HIS A 133 -13.54 -4.52 -43.56
C HIS A 133 -14.93 -4.78 -42.94
N GLY A 134 -15.80 -3.77 -42.92
CA GLY A 134 -17.04 -3.73 -42.13
C GLY A 134 -18.09 -4.84 -42.30
N LEU A 135 -17.87 -5.85 -43.16
CA LEU A 135 -18.69 -7.06 -43.21
C LEU A 135 -18.31 -8.12 -42.16
N ASP A 136 -17.06 -8.11 -41.67
CA ASP A 136 -16.55 -9.11 -40.72
C ASP A 136 -16.55 -8.62 -39.26
N TRP A 137 -17.04 -7.39 -39.00
CA TRP A 137 -17.06 -6.82 -37.66
C TRP A 137 -18.13 -7.47 -36.79
N ASP A 138 -17.75 -7.86 -35.57
CA ASP A 138 -18.68 -8.39 -34.59
C ASP A 138 -19.41 -7.25 -33.86
N ILE A 139 -20.37 -6.63 -34.54
CA ILE A 139 -21.18 -5.55 -33.97
C ILE A 139 -22.06 -6.05 -32.81
N GLU A 140 -22.46 -7.32 -32.82
CA GLU A 140 -23.26 -7.89 -31.73
C GLU A 140 -22.42 -8.07 -30.46
N GLY A 141 -21.21 -8.62 -30.59
CA GLY A 141 -20.23 -8.71 -29.51
C GLY A 141 -19.87 -7.32 -28.96
N LEU A 142 -19.59 -6.36 -29.85
CA LEU A 142 -19.34 -4.97 -29.46
C LEU A 142 -20.47 -4.38 -28.62
N LEU A 143 -21.72 -4.50 -29.07
CA LEU A 143 -22.87 -4.00 -28.33
C LEU A 143 -23.05 -4.72 -26.98
N ALA A 144 -22.80 -6.03 -26.93
CA ALA A 144 -22.87 -6.80 -25.70
C ALA A 144 -21.83 -6.33 -24.68
N ASP A 145 -20.58 -6.11 -25.12
CA ASP A 145 -19.50 -5.64 -24.27
C ASP A 145 -19.73 -4.22 -23.79
N VAL A 146 -20.14 -3.29 -24.67
CA VAL A 146 -20.45 -1.91 -24.24
C VAL A 146 -21.65 -1.87 -23.30
N ALA A 147 -22.65 -2.76 -23.48
CA ALA A 147 -23.79 -2.86 -22.57
C ALA A 147 -23.36 -3.27 -21.14
N THR A 148 -22.18 -3.86 -20.97
CA THR A 148 -21.63 -4.11 -19.63
C THR A 148 -21.15 -2.83 -18.96
N ILE A 149 -20.73 -1.79 -19.70
CA ILE A 149 -20.36 -0.49 -19.13
C ILE A 149 -21.63 0.27 -18.73
N PHE A 150 -22.55 0.47 -19.68
CA PHE A 150 -23.74 1.28 -19.47
C PHE A 150 -24.94 0.78 -20.30
N PRO A 151 -26.18 1.04 -19.85
CA PRO A 151 -27.37 0.67 -20.61
C PRO A 151 -27.43 1.41 -21.95
N LEU A 152 -27.38 0.66 -23.04
CA LEU A 152 -27.42 1.22 -24.39
C LEU A 152 -28.81 1.80 -24.74
N PRO A 153 -28.87 3.01 -25.32
CA PRO A 153 -30.09 3.56 -25.90
C PRO A 153 -30.63 2.67 -27.03
N PRO A 154 -31.97 2.51 -27.19
CA PRO A 154 -32.55 1.72 -28.29
C PRO A 154 -32.13 2.17 -29.70
N ALA A 155 -31.71 3.43 -29.83
CA ALA A 155 -31.21 4.01 -31.07
C ALA A 155 -29.83 3.47 -31.49
N LEU A 156 -29.06 2.88 -30.56
CA LEU A 156 -27.78 2.24 -30.84
C LEU A 156 -27.99 0.73 -30.96
N ASN A 157 -28.15 0.27 -32.20
CA ASN A 157 -28.37 -1.13 -32.52
C ASN A 157 -27.53 -1.57 -33.73
N LYS A 158 -27.49 -2.89 -33.98
CA LYS A 158 -26.72 -3.48 -35.07
C LYS A 158 -26.93 -2.77 -36.41
N ASN A 159 -28.20 -2.57 -36.79
CA ASN A 159 -28.54 -1.97 -38.08
C ASN A 159 -28.01 -0.53 -38.22
N THR A 160 -27.97 0.24 -37.13
CA THR A 160 -27.42 1.60 -37.16
C THR A 160 -25.90 1.63 -37.25
N LEU A 161 -25.21 0.64 -36.67
CA LEU A 161 -23.74 0.63 -36.58
C LEU A 161 -23.07 -0.13 -37.74
N SER A 162 -23.74 -1.12 -38.34
CA SER A 162 -23.19 -2.00 -39.41
C SER A 162 -22.82 -1.30 -40.73
N GLY A 163 -22.86 0.02 -40.81
CA GLY A 163 -22.40 0.81 -41.97
C GLY A 163 -21.54 2.02 -41.61
N MET A 164 -21.19 2.18 -40.34
CA MET A 164 -20.40 3.31 -39.84
C MET A 164 -18.91 2.98 -39.86
N LYS A 165 -18.04 3.99 -39.83
CA LYS A 165 -16.59 3.79 -39.61
C LYS A 165 -16.31 3.57 -38.12
N PRO A 166 -15.18 2.94 -37.73
CA PRO A 166 -14.89 2.67 -36.32
C PRO A 166 -14.89 3.97 -35.49
N GLN A 167 -14.28 5.04 -36.00
CA GLN A 167 -14.28 6.35 -35.35
C GLN A 167 -15.71 6.91 -35.14
N GLU A 168 -16.61 6.72 -36.09
CA GLU A 168 -18.00 7.18 -35.98
C GLU A 168 -18.77 6.37 -34.93
N ILE A 169 -18.45 5.06 -34.81
CA ILE A 169 -18.98 4.18 -33.77
C ILE A 169 -18.47 4.64 -32.39
N GLU A 170 -17.17 4.87 -32.25
CA GLU A 170 -16.55 5.40 -31.02
C GLU A 170 -17.21 6.71 -30.58
N ASP A 171 -17.35 7.68 -31.49
CA ASP A 171 -17.93 8.99 -31.19
C ASP A 171 -19.39 8.85 -30.72
N ARG A 172 -20.18 8.00 -31.39
CA ARG A 172 -21.58 7.75 -31.04
C ARG A 172 -21.73 7.10 -29.66
N LEU A 173 -20.90 6.10 -29.35
CA LEU A 173 -20.93 5.41 -28.07
C LEU A 173 -20.46 6.32 -26.93
N THR A 174 -19.40 7.09 -27.17
CA THR A 174 -18.86 8.05 -26.21
C THR A 174 -19.87 9.16 -25.90
N GLU A 175 -20.56 9.69 -26.91
CA GLU A 175 -21.60 10.70 -26.71
C GLU A 175 -22.81 10.13 -25.95
N ALA A 176 -23.19 8.87 -26.20
CA ALA A 176 -24.24 8.19 -25.44
C ALA A 176 -23.84 8.00 -23.97
N ALA A 177 -22.60 7.57 -23.70
CA ALA A 177 -22.06 7.43 -22.35
C ALA A 177 -22.06 8.77 -21.61
N LYS A 178 -21.57 9.84 -22.27
CA LYS A 178 -21.55 11.20 -21.72
C LYS A 178 -22.94 11.73 -21.41
N SER A 179 -23.89 11.56 -22.34
CA SER A 179 -25.28 11.98 -22.14
C SER A 179 -25.91 11.28 -20.93
N LEU A 180 -25.66 9.97 -20.77
CA LEU A 180 -26.13 9.22 -19.61
C LEU A 180 -25.46 9.69 -18.31
N TYR A 181 -24.16 10.01 -18.36
CA TYR A 181 -23.43 10.54 -17.21
C TYR A 181 -24.03 11.87 -16.74
N GLU A 182 -24.31 12.79 -17.67
CA GLU A 182 -24.92 14.09 -17.38
C GLU A 182 -26.33 13.95 -16.81
N GLU A 183 -27.11 12.99 -17.31
CA GLU A 183 -28.43 12.68 -16.77
C GLU A 183 -28.34 12.16 -15.32
N ARG A 184 -27.38 11.28 -15.04
CA ARG A 184 -27.11 10.80 -13.68
C ARG A 184 -26.65 11.92 -12.74
N GLU A 185 -25.80 12.83 -13.22
CA GLU A 185 -25.36 14.00 -12.46
C GLU A 185 -26.55 14.90 -12.09
N LYS A 186 -27.51 15.10 -13.01
CA LYS A 186 -28.75 15.84 -12.72
C LYS A 186 -29.62 15.13 -11.68
N GLN A 187 -29.73 13.79 -11.75
CA GLN A 187 -30.54 13.00 -10.83
C GLN A 187 -29.97 12.97 -9.40
N PHE A 188 -28.65 12.82 -9.26
CA PHE A 188 -27.98 12.77 -7.95
C PHE A 188 -27.70 14.15 -7.37
N GLY A 189 -27.54 15.16 -8.23
CA GLY A 189 -26.99 16.46 -7.88
C GLY A 189 -25.45 16.47 -7.90
N PRO A 190 -24.84 17.63 -8.16
CA PRO A 190 -23.39 17.73 -8.41
C PRO A 190 -22.57 17.23 -7.21
N ASP A 191 -22.87 17.66 -5.98
CA ASP A 191 -22.08 17.29 -4.80
C ASP A 191 -22.06 15.79 -4.52
N ASN A 192 -23.22 15.14 -4.69
CA ASN A 192 -23.33 13.69 -4.53
C ASN A 192 -22.60 12.95 -5.64
N MET A 193 -22.66 13.45 -6.89
CA MET A 193 -21.92 12.87 -8.01
C MET A 193 -20.40 12.97 -7.78
N ARG A 194 -19.88 14.13 -7.36
CA ARG A 194 -18.45 14.30 -6.99
C ARG A 194 -18.01 13.34 -5.88
N THR A 195 -18.89 13.12 -4.91
CA THR A 195 -18.62 12.18 -3.82
C THR A 195 -18.60 10.74 -4.31
N LEU A 196 -19.54 10.37 -5.18
CA LEU A 196 -19.61 9.05 -5.79
C LEU A 196 -18.37 8.77 -6.65
N GLU A 197 -17.98 9.70 -7.52
CA GLU A 197 -16.76 9.62 -8.33
C GLU A 197 -15.53 9.35 -7.46
N ARG A 198 -15.34 10.14 -6.40
CA ARG A 198 -14.23 10.00 -5.47
C ARG A 198 -14.24 8.62 -4.79
N LEU A 199 -15.40 8.16 -4.35
CA LEU A 199 -15.54 6.86 -3.68
C LEU A 199 -15.24 5.70 -4.62
N VAL A 200 -15.74 5.75 -5.86
CA VAL A 200 -15.49 4.71 -6.87
C VAL A 200 -13.99 4.65 -7.18
N MET A 201 -13.38 5.79 -7.54
CA MET A 201 -11.95 5.81 -7.89
C MET A 201 -11.06 5.36 -6.73
N LEU A 202 -11.24 5.91 -5.52
CA LEU A 202 -10.39 5.55 -4.38
C LEU A 202 -10.54 4.08 -4.01
N ARG A 203 -11.77 3.55 -4.00
CA ARG A 203 -12.02 2.16 -3.64
C ARG A 203 -11.38 1.21 -4.65
N THR A 204 -11.53 1.49 -5.94
CA THR A 204 -10.94 0.67 -7.01
C THR A 204 -9.41 0.70 -6.94
N ILE A 205 -8.81 1.90 -6.88
CA ILE A 205 -7.35 2.05 -6.77
C ILE A 205 -6.81 1.36 -5.51
N ASP A 206 -7.41 1.60 -4.35
CA ASP A 206 -6.91 1.06 -3.07
C ASP A 206 -7.00 -0.48 -3.05
N SER A 207 -8.06 -1.08 -3.59
CA SER A 207 -8.21 -2.54 -3.66
C SER A 207 -7.17 -3.17 -4.59
N LEU A 208 -7.08 -2.69 -5.83
CA LEU A 208 -6.18 -3.25 -6.83
C LEU A 208 -4.71 -2.99 -6.51
N TRP A 209 -4.39 -1.88 -5.84
CA TRP A 209 -3.03 -1.60 -5.39
C TRP A 209 -2.53 -2.62 -4.36
N VAL A 210 -3.39 -3.05 -3.43
CA VAL A 210 -3.04 -4.09 -2.45
C VAL A 210 -2.76 -5.43 -3.14
N GLU A 211 -3.59 -5.78 -4.12
CA GLU A 211 -3.39 -7.00 -4.94
C GLU A 211 -2.08 -6.92 -5.72
N HIS A 212 -1.78 -5.76 -6.35
CA HIS A 212 -0.52 -5.54 -7.07
C HIS A 212 0.70 -5.66 -6.17
N LEU A 213 0.68 -5.06 -4.97
CA LEU A 213 1.78 -5.19 -4.00
C LEU A 213 2.01 -6.65 -3.60
N THR A 214 0.93 -7.40 -3.45
CA THR A 214 0.98 -8.84 -3.14
C THR A 214 1.60 -9.62 -4.31
N ALA A 215 1.19 -9.33 -5.54
CA ALA A 215 1.75 -9.94 -6.75
C ALA A 215 3.25 -9.62 -6.91
N MET A 216 3.66 -8.36 -6.69
CA MET A 216 5.07 -7.94 -6.73
C MET A 216 5.91 -8.70 -5.70
N GLU A 217 5.38 -8.92 -4.49
CA GLU A 217 6.06 -9.72 -3.47
C GLU A 217 6.23 -11.18 -3.90
N HIS A 218 5.20 -11.79 -4.49
CA HIS A 218 5.28 -13.16 -5.00
C HIS A 218 6.34 -13.31 -6.10
N ILE A 219 6.38 -12.37 -7.04
CA ILE A 219 7.42 -12.38 -8.08
C ILE A 219 8.80 -12.23 -7.44
N ARG A 220 8.99 -11.29 -6.51
CA ARG A 220 10.28 -11.08 -5.85
C ARG A 220 10.80 -12.35 -5.17
N GLN A 221 9.93 -13.14 -4.54
CA GLN A 221 10.29 -14.40 -3.90
C GLN A 221 10.62 -15.50 -4.93
N GLY A 222 9.93 -15.53 -6.08
CA GLY A 222 10.12 -16.55 -7.13
C GLY A 222 11.23 -16.24 -8.15
N ILE A 223 11.61 -14.97 -8.32
CA ILE A 223 12.49 -14.54 -9.41
C ILE A 223 13.92 -15.11 -9.30
N GLY A 224 14.34 -15.54 -8.10
CA GLY A 224 15.61 -16.22 -7.91
C GLY A 224 15.77 -17.48 -8.75
N LEU A 225 14.67 -18.15 -9.13
CA LEU A 225 14.68 -19.33 -10.00
C LEU A 225 15.04 -18.98 -11.46
N TYR A 226 14.85 -17.73 -11.90
CA TYR A 226 15.22 -17.29 -13.25
C TYR A 226 16.74 -17.20 -13.45
N ALA A 227 17.52 -17.08 -12.36
CA ALA A 227 18.98 -17.15 -12.43
C ALA A 227 19.48 -18.49 -13.01
N VAL A 228 18.67 -19.57 -12.91
CA VAL A 228 18.96 -20.88 -13.51
C VAL A 228 18.96 -20.81 -15.05
N ALA A 229 18.21 -19.88 -15.63
CA ALA A 229 18.12 -19.66 -17.08
C ALA A 229 19.18 -18.67 -17.61
N GLN A 230 20.23 -18.36 -16.83
CA GLN A 230 21.28 -17.37 -17.17
C GLN A 230 20.75 -15.95 -17.45
N GLN A 231 19.56 -15.63 -16.97
CA GLN A 231 19.00 -14.29 -17.02
C GLN A 231 19.27 -13.56 -15.70
N ASP A 232 19.54 -12.26 -15.78
CA ASP A 232 19.64 -11.41 -14.60
C ASP A 232 18.25 -11.30 -13.91
N PRO A 233 18.09 -11.78 -12.66
CA PRO A 233 16.81 -11.75 -11.96
C PRO A 233 16.24 -10.34 -11.78
N LEU A 234 17.09 -9.33 -11.61
CA LEU A 234 16.63 -7.94 -11.45
C LEU A 234 16.03 -7.41 -12.75
N VAL A 235 16.62 -7.75 -13.89
CA VAL A 235 16.09 -7.35 -15.21
C VAL A 235 14.75 -8.03 -15.47
N ALA A 236 14.64 -9.32 -15.18
CA ALA A 236 13.38 -10.05 -15.28
C ALA A 236 12.30 -9.46 -14.35
N TYR A 237 12.65 -9.17 -13.09
CA TYR A 237 11.74 -8.54 -12.12
C TYR A 237 11.23 -7.17 -12.60
N LYS A 238 12.11 -6.33 -13.15
CA LYS A 238 11.72 -5.02 -13.71
C LYS A 238 10.73 -5.16 -14.86
N ARG A 239 10.97 -6.12 -15.76
CA ARG A 239 10.10 -6.38 -16.91
C ARG A 239 8.72 -6.88 -16.46
N GLU A 240 8.69 -7.93 -15.65
CA GLU A 240 7.42 -8.50 -15.15
C GLU A 240 6.66 -7.50 -14.29
N GLY A 241 7.37 -6.76 -13.42
CA GLY A 241 6.78 -5.71 -12.61
C GLY A 241 6.15 -4.59 -13.45
N HIS A 242 6.79 -4.20 -14.56
CA HIS A 242 6.21 -3.23 -15.49
C HIS A 242 4.94 -3.77 -16.16
N THR A 243 4.94 -5.03 -16.61
CA THR A 243 3.75 -5.68 -17.19
C THR A 243 2.60 -5.73 -16.18
N LEU A 244 2.85 -6.15 -14.94
CA LEU A 244 1.83 -6.13 -13.88
C LEU A 244 1.31 -4.71 -13.62
N PHE A 245 2.19 -3.71 -13.64
CA PHE A 245 1.79 -2.33 -13.41
C PHE A 245 0.91 -1.77 -14.54
N GLN A 246 1.22 -2.07 -15.81
CA GLN A 246 0.36 -1.69 -16.92
C GLN A 246 -1.01 -2.37 -16.84
N ASN A 247 -1.02 -3.66 -16.48
CA ASN A 247 -2.27 -4.39 -16.24
C ASN A 247 -3.07 -3.74 -15.10
N LEU A 248 -2.44 -3.39 -13.99
CA LEU A 248 -3.08 -2.66 -12.89
C LEU A 248 -3.75 -1.37 -13.38
N LEU A 249 -3.05 -0.54 -14.15
CA LEU A 249 -3.61 0.73 -14.65
C LEU A 249 -4.81 0.48 -15.58
N SER A 250 -4.71 -0.51 -16.47
CA SER A 250 -5.81 -0.91 -17.35
C SER A 250 -7.01 -1.44 -16.56
N THR A 251 -6.79 -2.30 -15.56
CA THR A 251 -7.86 -2.83 -14.69
C THR A 251 -8.51 -1.72 -13.87
N ILE A 252 -7.75 -0.74 -13.36
CA ILE A 252 -8.33 0.43 -12.67
C ILE A 252 -9.27 1.18 -13.62
N ARG A 253 -8.84 1.45 -14.86
CA ARG A 253 -9.67 2.13 -15.86
C ARG A 253 -10.95 1.36 -16.14
N HIS A 254 -10.81 0.07 -16.44
CA HIS A 254 -11.93 -0.85 -16.69
C HIS A 254 -12.93 -0.85 -15.53
N ASP A 255 -12.47 -1.13 -14.30
CA ASP A 255 -13.34 -1.22 -13.13
C ASP A 255 -14.05 0.10 -12.82
N VAL A 256 -13.37 1.25 -12.99
CA VAL A 256 -13.99 2.56 -12.81
C VAL A 256 -15.08 2.80 -13.85
N ALA A 257 -14.80 2.53 -15.14
CA ALA A 257 -15.76 2.71 -16.23
C ALA A 257 -17.01 1.84 -16.05
N HIS A 258 -16.83 0.58 -15.65
CA HIS A 258 -17.95 -0.35 -15.44
C HIS A 258 -18.72 -0.09 -14.14
N THR A 259 -18.07 0.50 -13.12
CA THR A 259 -18.73 0.75 -11.83
C THR A 259 -19.53 2.05 -11.84
N ILE A 260 -19.03 3.12 -12.49
CA ILE A 260 -19.60 4.47 -12.34
C ILE A 260 -21.08 4.57 -12.76
N TYR A 261 -21.48 3.81 -13.78
CA TYR A 261 -22.87 3.79 -14.26
C TYR A 261 -23.80 2.85 -13.49
N ARG A 262 -23.25 1.91 -12.70
CA ARG A 262 -24.02 0.89 -11.97
C ARG A 262 -24.33 1.26 -10.52
N VAL A 263 -23.61 2.22 -9.94
CA VAL A 263 -23.81 2.61 -8.54
C VAL A 263 -25.16 3.31 -8.36
N GLU A 264 -25.96 2.84 -7.40
CA GLU A 264 -27.18 3.51 -6.96
C GLU A 264 -26.96 4.20 -5.61
N ILE A 265 -27.34 5.47 -5.50
CA ILE A 265 -27.32 6.18 -4.23
C ILE A 265 -28.59 5.80 -3.46
N ARG A 266 -28.47 4.86 -2.51
CA ARG A 266 -29.52 4.63 -1.52
C ARG A 266 -29.50 5.80 -0.55
N LYS A 267 -30.51 6.68 -0.63
CA LYS A 267 -30.79 7.65 0.45
C LYS A 267 -31.11 6.85 1.70
N GLN A 268 -30.16 6.80 2.63
CA GLN A 268 -30.40 6.25 3.95
C GLN A 268 -31.35 7.21 4.65
N GLU A 269 -32.65 6.89 4.66
CA GLU A 269 -33.63 7.66 5.42
C GLU A 269 -33.15 7.72 6.87
N ALA A 270 -32.99 8.94 7.39
CA ALA A 270 -32.62 9.14 8.78
C ALA A 270 -33.56 8.30 9.64
N PRO A 271 -33.05 7.50 10.59
CA PRO A 271 -33.90 6.63 11.39
C PRO A 271 -34.98 7.50 12.00
N GLN A 272 -36.24 7.24 11.60
CA GLN A 272 -37.40 7.91 12.16
C GLN A 272 -37.26 7.78 13.66
N ARG A 273 -37.07 8.90 14.35
CA ARG A 273 -37.01 8.91 15.81
C ARG A 273 -38.30 8.26 16.29
N ALA A 274 -38.19 7.04 16.82
CA ALA A 274 -39.32 6.34 17.39
C ALA A 274 -40.00 7.29 18.38
N PRO A 275 -41.34 7.42 18.36
CA PRO A 275 -42.03 8.25 19.33
C PRO A 275 -41.61 7.79 20.72
N SER A 276 -41.08 8.73 21.51
CA SER A 276 -40.69 8.45 22.89
C SER A 276 -41.92 7.85 23.59
N PRO A 277 -41.78 6.69 24.27
CA PRO A 277 -42.92 6.11 24.96
C PRO A 277 -43.45 7.12 25.96
N ALA A 278 -44.76 7.41 25.87
CA ALA A 278 -45.46 8.25 26.81
C ALA A 278 -45.23 7.72 28.25
N PRO A 279 -45.13 8.60 29.26
CA PRO A 279 -44.92 8.17 30.63
C PRO A 279 -46.13 7.35 31.09
N VAL A 280 -45.93 6.04 31.24
CA VAL A 280 -46.91 5.14 31.86
C VAL A 280 -47.09 5.59 33.31
N GLN A 281 -48.30 6.02 33.67
CA GLN A 281 -48.67 6.28 35.05
C GLN A 281 -48.65 4.95 35.82
N ALA A 282 -47.55 4.70 36.52
CA ALA A 282 -47.44 3.57 37.44
C ALA A 282 -48.22 3.87 38.72
N ALA A 283 -49.37 3.21 38.87
CA ALA A 283 -50.07 3.10 40.15
C ALA A 283 -49.15 2.44 41.20
N ALA A 284 -49.19 3.01 42.40
CA ALA A 284 -48.27 2.77 43.49
C ALA A 284 -48.23 1.32 43.99
N ARG A 285 -47.02 0.79 44.17
CA ARG A 285 -46.69 -0.07 45.32
C ARG A 285 -45.33 0.35 45.89
N SER A 286 -45.37 0.64 47.18
CA SER A 286 -44.31 1.19 48.00
C SER A 286 -43.11 0.27 48.12
N ASN A 287 -41.94 0.74 47.71
CA ASN A 287 -40.74 0.50 48.50
C ASN A 287 -39.80 1.70 48.40
N ARG A 288 -39.83 2.52 49.45
CA ARG A 288 -39.13 3.80 49.55
C ARG A 288 -37.65 3.54 49.80
N LYS A 289 -36.83 3.60 48.76
CA LYS A 289 -35.42 4.04 48.87
C LYS A 289 -35.29 5.37 48.13
N GLN A 290 -35.41 6.45 48.89
CA GLN A 290 -35.11 7.81 48.45
C GLN A 290 -33.66 7.88 47.96
N ARG A 291 -33.45 7.96 46.65
CA ARG A 291 -32.18 8.43 46.09
C ARG A 291 -32.21 9.95 46.09
N MET A 292 -31.59 10.55 47.10
CA MET A 292 -31.30 11.99 47.13
C MET A 292 -30.49 12.35 45.88
N LYS A 293 -30.96 13.37 45.13
CA LYS A 293 -30.15 14.10 44.15
C LYS A 293 -29.01 14.77 44.92
N VAL A 294 -27.80 14.21 44.82
CA VAL A 294 -26.59 14.92 45.27
C VAL A 294 -26.07 15.72 44.08
N ALA A 295 -26.38 17.01 44.09
CA ALA A 295 -25.58 18.00 43.38
C ALA A 295 -24.21 18.06 44.10
N GLY A 296 -23.26 17.23 43.66
CA GLY A 296 -21.92 17.14 44.24
C GLY A 296 -20.87 17.54 43.21
N LYS A 297 -19.99 18.47 43.58
CA LYS A 297 -18.77 18.84 42.83
C LYS A 297 -18.06 17.59 42.32
N LYS A 298 -17.69 17.56 41.03
CA LYS A 298 -16.83 16.52 40.46
C LYS A 298 -15.50 16.51 41.22
N VAL A 299 -15.19 15.42 41.92
CA VAL A 299 -13.94 15.24 42.68
C VAL A 299 -12.80 15.08 41.68
N GLY A 300 -11.78 15.94 41.79
CA GLY A 300 -10.61 15.93 40.92
C GLY A 300 -9.72 14.72 41.18
N ARG A 301 -8.95 14.29 40.17
CA ARG A 301 -8.12 13.07 40.20
C ARG A 301 -7.12 13.03 41.38
N ASN A 302 -6.69 14.18 41.90
CA ASN A 302 -5.76 14.30 43.02
C ASN A 302 -6.41 14.71 44.36
N ASP A 303 -7.73 14.92 44.41
CA ASP A 303 -8.44 15.33 45.61
C ASP A 303 -8.56 14.18 46.63
N PRO A 304 -8.81 14.47 47.92
CA PRO A 304 -9.08 13.46 48.95
C PRO A 304 -10.27 12.59 48.54
N CYS A 305 -10.12 11.28 48.68
CA CYS A 305 -11.14 10.34 48.23
C CYS A 305 -12.39 10.42 49.12
N PRO A 306 -13.60 10.58 48.56
CA PRO A 306 -14.83 10.77 49.32
C PRO A 306 -15.29 9.53 50.09
N CYS A 307 -14.64 8.38 49.94
CA CYS A 307 -14.88 7.18 50.75
C CYS A 307 -14.27 7.24 52.17
N GLY A 308 -13.58 8.34 52.52
CA GLY A 308 -13.00 8.52 53.85
C GLY A 308 -11.71 7.76 54.11
N SER A 309 -11.09 7.19 53.07
CA SER A 309 -9.87 6.37 53.19
C SER A 309 -8.57 7.16 53.47
N GLY A 310 -8.63 8.49 53.51
CA GLY A 310 -7.48 9.38 53.66
C GLY A 310 -6.53 9.44 52.45
N LYS A 311 -6.77 8.67 51.39
CA LYS A 311 -5.94 8.61 50.17
C LYS A 311 -6.49 9.54 49.07
N LYS A 312 -5.64 9.93 48.10
CA LYS A 312 -6.07 10.68 46.90
C LYS A 312 -6.94 9.81 45.99
N TYR A 313 -7.95 10.39 45.32
CA TYR A 313 -8.98 9.68 44.53
C TYR A 313 -8.41 8.67 43.53
N LYS A 314 -7.40 9.04 42.74
CA LYS A 314 -6.75 8.14 41.75
C LYS A 314 -6.08 6.89 42.33
N TYR A 315 -5.80 6.86 43.63
CA TYR A 315 -5.18 5.72 44.30
C TYR A 315 -6.19 4.94 45.17
N CYS A 316 -7.49 5.24 45.07
CA CYS A 316 -8.56 4.57 45.80
C CYS A 316 -9.74 4.26 44.86
N CYS A 317 -10.84 5.03 44.92
CA CYS A 317 -12.02 4.76 44.10
C CYS A 317 -11.89 5.16 42.61
N GLY A 318 -10.79 5.81 42.22
CA GLY A 318 -10.49 6.18 40.84
C GLY A 318 -9.50 5.24 40.12
N ARG A 319 -9.31 4.01 40.62
CA ARG A 319 -8.70 2.91 39.89
C ARG A 319 -9.74 2.18 39.06
#